data_AF-A0A1J7JPL7-F1
#
_entry.id   AF-A0A1J7JPL7-F1
#
_cell.length_a   1.000
_cell.length_b   1.000
_cell.length_c   1.000
_cell.angle_alpha   90.00
_cell.angle_beta   90.00
_cell.angle_gamma   90.00
#
_symmetry.space_group_name_H-M   'P 1'
#
loop_
_entity.id
_entity.type
_entity.pdbx_description
1 polymer ?
#
loop_
_entity_poly.entity_id
_entity_poly.type
_entity_poly.pdbx_seq_one_letter_code
_entity_poly.pdbx_strand_id
1 'polypeptide(L)'
;MTSANPLVTSATTASRPAPMAQPASNQPTQPTPHHHHPADSPTNGVCPGHAHDTRPAPAPPGNGNLAKKGKGKKAMDSSEASKLVAARISQLELDAAGEKDQEAEIEREVKKANRELHTQTSKMSDMQKIDHLHKRCSDLLAEMKRHERESIKNKKRGDQLQKEKDSSRNELSKQITLKEKLEKLCREIQRENNKLKNENKTLSDNQVRNQNSWDEKYAALLQKLDDYQEEKDNPRKQVVDIEMDELFKQRFKSLIDQYELRELHFHSLMRTKELEVQYHLARYEKEKKAAEAEIGRSRQLNAQVQTFSKTETELRQQLNVYVDKFKQVEDTLNNSNDLFLTFRKEMEDMSKKTKRLEKENEGLKRKHEATNNNIFKMAEERTKHLKEIEELKKREAKLNGIIKQMQQQGRGIAPGLANHGENGYVEGEGELEGDESEYDDEYEEDEEGEEEGSEEGEEEYDDETEDEGLQEPQPYGPERPPPTTTTSAGTPVAVNGHH
;
A
#
# COMPACT_ATOMS: atom_id res chain seq x y z
N MET A 1 -100.72 3.77 -58.16
CA MET A 1 -100.42 4.84 -57.18
C MET A 1 -98.91 4.98 -57.13
N THR A 2 -98.27 5.61 -58.12
CA THR A 2 -97.96 7.06 -58.27
C THR A 2 -96.88 7.52 -57.28
N SER A 3 -95.64 7.69 -57.73
CA SER A 3 -94.98 9.00 -58.00
C SER A 3 -94.01 9.34 -56.85
N ALA A 4 -92.93 10.10 -56.96
CA ALA A 4 -92.12 10.69 -58.04
C ALA A 4 -90.90 11.36 -57.34
N ASN A 5 -89.80 11.58 -58.07
CA ASN A 5 -88.72 12.52 -57.73
C ASN A 5 -89.22 13.99 -57.83
N PRO A 6 -88.53 15.03 -57.27
CA PRO A 6 -87.44 15.68 -58.01
C PRO A 6 -86.30 16.42 -57.23
N LEU A 7 -85.20 16.56 -57.98
CA LEU A 7 -84.09 17.54 -58.06
C LEU A 7 -84.25 18.94 -57.39
N VAL A 8 -83.13 19.57 -56.97
CA VAL A 8 -82.59 20.88 -57.46
C VAL A 8 -81.07 21.05 -57.10
N THR A 9 -80.35 21.62 -58.07
CA THR A 9 -78.95 22.14 -58.23
C THR A 9 -78.41 23.06 -57.10
N SER A 10 -77.10 23.27 -56.88
CA SER A 10 -76.14 24.01 -57.74
C SER A 10 -74.68 24.01 -57.20
N ALA A 11 -73.73 24.24 -58.10
CA ALA A 11 -72.28 24.37 -57.86
C ALA A 11 -71.87 25.78 -57.34
N THR A 12 -70.64 25.93 -56.78
CA THR A 12 -69.62 26.97 -57.15
C THR A 12 -68.52 27.18 -56.09
N THR A 13 -67.26 27.04 -56.55
CA THR A 13 -65.95 27.66 -56.16
C THR A 13 -65.27 27.53 -54.78
N ALA A 14 -64.06 26.96 -54.90
CA ALA A 14 -62.77 27.25 -54.27
C ALA A 14 -62.58 28.51 -53.39
N SER A 15 -61.79 28.35 -52.30
CA SER A 15 -60.67 29.25 -52.00
C SER A 15 -59.58 28.57 -51.16
N ARG A 16 -58.32 28.85 -51.52
CA ARG A 16 -57.05 28.30 -50.98
C ARG A 16 -56.66 28.92 -49.61
N PRO A 17 -55.68 28.32 -48.91
CA PRO A 17 -55.16 28.76 -47.62
C PRO A 17 -53.83 29.55 -47.74
N ALA A 18 -53.44 30.24 -46.66
CA ALA A 18 -52.09 30.79 -46.44
C ALA A 18 -51.88 31.09 -44.92
N PRO A 19 -50.66 31.41 -44.43
CA PRO A 19 -49.51 30.49 -44.33
C PRO A 19 -48.75 30.61 -42.97
N MET A 20 -47.65 29.85 -42.84
CA MET A 20 -46.67 29.83 -41.75
C MET A 20 -45.86 31.13 -41.57
N ALA A 21 -45.33 31.37 -40.36
CA ALA A 21 -44.15 32.19 -40.11
C ALA A 21 -43.30 31.63 -38.94
N GLN A 22 -41.98 31.65 -39.10
CA GLN A 22 -40.92 31.40 -38.09
C GLN A 22 -40.23 32.77 -37.73
N PRO A 23 -39.04 32.84 -37.06
CA PRO A 23 -38.76 32.76 -35.62
C PRO A 23 -38.02 34.01 -35.07
N ALA A 24 -37.73 34.08 -33.75
CA ALA A 24 -36.85 35.10 -33.16
C ALA A 24 -36.05 34.62 -31.92
N SER A 25 -35.00 35.37 -31.58
CA SER A 25 -33.68 35.02 -30.99
C SER A 25 -33.50 35.31 -29.47
N ASN A 26 -32.45 34.67 -28.87
CA ASN A 26 -31.62 34.93 -27.65
C ASN A 26 -31.98 36.09 -26.66
N GLN A 27 -31.75 36.11 -25.32
CA GLN A 27 -30.95 35.42 -24.25
C GLN A 27 -31.44 36.06 -22.88
N PRO A 28 -30.77 35.96 -21.69
CA PRO A 28 -30.38 34.84 -20.82
C PRO A 28 -30.90 35.00 -19.34
N THR A 29 -31.01 33.93 -18.54
CA THR A 29 -31.02 34.03 -17.05
C THR A 29 -30.62 32.69 -16.39
N GLN A 30 -29.74 32.75 -15.37
CA GLN A 30 -29.52 31.71 -14.35
C GLN A 30 -30.56 31.89 -13.21
N PRO A 31 -30.92 30.85 -12.42
CA PRO A 31 -30.18 30.52 -11.18
C PRO A 31 -30.08 29.02 -10.79
N THR A 32 -28.96 28.70 -10.13
CA THR A 32 -28.62 27.72 -9.04
C THR A 32 -29.36 26.39 -8.76
N PRO A 33 -28.69 25.43 -8.07
CA PRO A 33 -28.91 23.99 -8.22
C PRO A 33 -29.58 23.30 -7.00
N HIS A 34 -30.27 22.19 -7.25
CA HIS A 34 -30.67 21.23 -6.22
C HIS A 34 -29.76 19.99 -6.22
N HIS A 35 -29.16 19.74 -5.06
CA HIS A 35 -28.49 18.49 -4.67
C HIS A 35 -29.40 17.28 -4.83
N HIS A 36 -28.85 16.17 -5.35
CA HIS A 36 -29.12 14.81 -4.89
C HIS A 36 -27.82 13.99 -5.00
N HIS A 37 -27.38 13.48 -3.85
CA HIS A 37 -26.33 12.45 -3.73
C HIS A 37 -26.78 11.15 -4.41
N PRO A 38 -25.83 10.27 -4.79
CA PRO A 38 -25.57 9.16 -3.89
C PRO A 38 -24.10 9.00 -3.54
N ALA A 39 -23.92 8.44 -2.36
CA ALA A 39 -22.67 7.97 -1.79
C ALA A 39 -22.01 6.91 -2.67
N ASP A 40 -20.68 6.96 -2.74
CA ASP A 40 -19.85 5.81 -2.37
C ASP A 40 -18.43 6.28 -2.08
N SER A 41 -17.96 5.91 -0.89
CA SER A 41 -16.64 6.25 -0.38
C SER A 41 -15.54 5.40 -1.04
N PRO A 42 -14.29 5.90 -1.05
CA PRO A 42 -13.20 5.37 -1.85
C PRO A 42 -12.32 4.39 -1.08
N THR A 43 -11.74 3.39 -1.75
CA THR A 43 -10.48 2.80 -1.29
C THR A 43 -9.56 2.58 -2.50
N ASN A 44 -8.51 3.39 -2.57
CA ASN A 44 -7.33 3.12 -3.39
C ASN A 44 -6.14 3.87 -2.74
N GLY A 45 -5.29 3.11 -2.05
CA GLY A 45 -3.89 3.46 -1.76
C GLY A 45 -3.03 2.46 -2.54
N VAL A 46 -2.28 2.91 -3.54
CA VAL A 46 -0.85 3.32 -3.51
C VAL A 46 0.12 2.13 -3.34
N CYS A 47 1.05 2.10 -4.29
CA CYS A 47 2.11 1.15 -4.66
C CYS A 47 3.25 1.01 -3.60
N PRO A 48 4.49 0.59 -3.98
CA PRO A 48 4.96 -0.70 -4.51
C PRO A 48 6.01 -1.34 -3.56
N GLY A 49 6.20 -2.66 -3.60
CA GLY A 49 7.21 -3.32 -2.75
C GLY A 49 7.87 -4.51 -3.46
N HIS A 50 9.14 -4.34 -3.76
CA HIS A 50 10.05 -5.35 -4.28
C HIS A 50 10.52 -6.30 -3.19
N ALA A 51 10.54 -7.61 -3.47
CA ALA A 51 11.57 -8.51 -2.99
C ALA A 51 11.58 -9.79 -3.84
N HIS A 52 12.75 -10.04 -4.44
CA HIS A 52 13.13 -11.26 -5.13
C HIS A 52 13.25 -12.41 -4.13
N ASP A 53 12.80 -13.61 -4.51
CA ASP A 53 13.50 -14.81 -4.06
C ASP A 53 13.45 -15.95 -5.09
N THR A 54 14.62 -16.49 -5.36
CA THR A 54 14.95 -17.44 -6.42
C THR A 54 14.95 -18.86 -5.88
N ARG A 55 14.08 -19.74 -6.38
CA ARG A 55 14.28 -21.21 -6.29
C ARG A 55 13.77 -21.96 -7.53
N PRO A 56 14.42 -23.06 -7.93
CA PRO A 56 14.26 -23.68 -9.24
C PRO A 56 13.01 -24.57 -9.31
N ALA A 57 12.44 -24.64 -10.52
CA ALA A 57 11.28 -25.46 -10.84
C ALA A 57 11.57 -26.98 -10.71
N PRO A 58 10.61 -27.79 -10.22
CA PRO A 58 10.70 -29.24 -10.33
C PRO A 58 10.38 -29.70 -11.77
N ALA A 59 11.09 -30.74 -12.20
CA ALA A 59 10.99 -31.38 -13.51
C ALA A 59 9.60 -31.98 -13.81
N PRO A 60 9.21 -32.14 -15.10
CA PRO A 60 7.89 -32.64 -15.47
C PRO A 60 7.82 -34.17 -15.41
N PRO A 61 6.69 -34.79 -15.02
CA PRO A 61 6.44 -36.19 -15.35
C PRO A 61 6.01 -36.31 -16.81
N GLY A 62 6.57 -37.31 -17.47
CA GLY A 62 6.56 -37.49 -18.91
C GLY A 62 5.24 -37.91 -19.57
N ASN A 63 5.31 -37.79 -20.89
CA ASN A 63 4.41 -38.19 -21.96
C ASN A 63 3.38 -39.29 -21.69
N GLY A 64 2.11 -38.92 -21.91
CA GLY A 64 1.09 -39.79 -22.51
C GLY A 64 0.58 -39.15 -23.80
N ASN A 65 1.07 -39.63 -24.93
CA ASN A 65 0.61 -39.29 -26.28
C ASN A 65 -0.89 -39.57 -26.44
N LEU A 66 -1.67 -38.60 -26.93
CA LEU A 66 -2.81 -38.85 -27.80
C LEU A 66 -3.05 -37.63 -28.71
N ALA A 67 -2.64 -37.81 -29.97
CA ALA A 67 -2.83 -36.85 -31.03
C ALA A 67 -4.32 -36.73 -31.43
N LYS A 68 -4.85 -35.50 -31.49
CA LYS A 68 -5.85 -35.12 -32.49
C LYS A 68 -5.76 -33.62 -32.79
N LYS A 69 -5.68 -33.34 -34.09
CA LYS A 69 -5.30 -32.09 -34.75
C LYS A 69 -6.55 -31.29 -35.12
N GLY A 70 -6.59 -29.98 -34.87
CA GLY A 70 -7.47 -29.06 -35.62
C GLY A 70 -7.94 -27.75 -34.95
N LYS A 71 -7.18 -26.65 -35.17
CA LYS A 71 -7.55 -25.21 -35.37
C LYS A 71 -8.67 -24.61 -34.46
N GLY A 72 -8.49 -23.53 -33.71
CA GLY A 72 -7.50 -22.46 -33.66
C GLY A 72 -8.16 -21.24 -33.00
N LYS A 73 -8.05 -21.14 -31.66
CA LYS A 73 -8.52 -20.00 -30.85
C LYS A 73 -7.29 -19.11 -30.62
N LYS A 74 -7.31 -17.86 -31.09
CA LYS A 74 -6.26 -16.88 -30.76
C LYS A 74 -6.31 -16.63 -29.26
N ALA A 75 -5.50 -17.38 -28.52
CA ALA A 75 -5.06 -17.05 -27.19
C ALA A 75 -4.31 -15.71 -27.26
N MET A 76 -4.48 -14.87 -26.24
CA MET A 76 -3.51 -13.82 -25.96
C MET A 76 -2.15 -14.53 -25.94
N ASP A 77 -1.28 -14.14 -26.87
CA ASP A 77 -0.12 -14.94 -27.25
C ASP A 77 0.74 -15.15 -26.00
N SER A 78 1.20 -16.36 -25.72
CA SER A 78 2.16 -16.61 -24.64
C SER A 78 3.37 -15.69 -24.77
N SER A 79 3.66 -15.25 -26.00
CA SER A 79 4.59 -14.19 -26.36
C SER A 79 4.31 -12.85 -25.68
N GLU A 80 3.05 -12.39 -25.55
CA GLU A 80 2.70 -11.11 -24.89
C GLU A 80 2.88 -11.17 -23.37
N ALA A 81 2.49 -12.27 -22.73
CA ALA A 81 2.72 -12.45 -21.30
C ALA A 81 4.23 -12.53 -20.99
N SER A 82 4.99 -13.26 -21.80
CA SER A 82 6.45 -13.31 -21.70
C SER A 82 7.10 -11.95 -21.98
N LYS A 83 6.57 -11.15 -22.92
CA LYS A 83 7.03 -9.78 -23.17
C LYS A 83 6.77 -8.85 -21.99
N LEU A 84 5.62 -8.97 -21.32
CA LEU A 84 5.30 -8.18 -20.13
C LEU A 84 6.22 -8.52 -18.96
N VAL A 85 6.49 -9.81 -18.74
CA VAL A 85 7.45 -10.25 -17.71
C VAL A 85 8.86 -9.79 -18.06
N ALA A 86 9.30 -9.92 -19.30
CA ALA A 86 10.60 -9.42 -19.75
C ALA A 86 10.72 -7.89 -19.62
N ALA A 87 9.67 -7.14 -19.96
CA ALA A 87 9.62 -5.69 -19.80
C ALA A 87 9.66 -5.29 -18.32
N ARG A 88 8.99 -6.06 -17.44
CA ARG A 88 9.06 -5.83 -16.00
C ARG A 88 10.48 -6.09 -15.50
N ILE A 89 11.07 -7.25 -15.80
CA ILE A 89 12.46 -7.59 -15.42
C ILE A 89 13.43 -6.49 -15.89
N SER A 90 13.32 -6.06 -17.15
CA SER A 90 14.17 -5.00 -17.70
C SER A 90 13.99 -3.65 -17.00
N GLN A 91 12.77 -3.32 -16.56
CA GLN A 91 12.51 -2.13 -15.73
C GLN A 91 13.20 -2.24 -14.36
N LEU A 92 13.11 -3.41 -13.72
CA LEU A 92 13.67 -3.63 -12.40
C LEU A 92 15.21 -3.63 -12.41
N GLU A 93 15.80 -4.17 -13.48
CA GLU A 93 17.24 -4.10 -13.72
C GLU A 93 17.72 -2.66 -13.98
N LEU A 94 16.92 -1.85 -14.70
CA LEU A 94 17.19 -0.43 -14.90
C LEU A 94 17.09 0.37 -13.59
N ASP A 95 16.07 0.10 -12.78
CA ASP A 95 15.86 0.76 -11.49
C ASP A 95 17.01 0.41 -10.52
N ALA A 96 17.42 -0.86 -10.45
CA ALA A 96 18.56 -1.31 -9.63
C ALA A 96 19.92 -0.76 -10.13
N ALA A 97 20.09 -0.63 -11.45
CA ALA A 97 21.26 0.03 -12.01
C ALA A 97 21.29 1.53 -11.65
N GLY A 98 20.13 2.19 -11.65
CA GLY A 98 19.98 3.58 -11.22
C GLY A 98 20.27 3.79 -9.73
N GLU A 99 19.81 2.90 -8.86
CA GLU A 99 20.13 2.93 -7.42
C GLU A 99 21.63 2.73 -7.18
N LYS A 100 22.26 1.78 -7.88
CA LYS A 100 23.70 1.54 -7.78
C LYS A 100 24.53 2.75 -8.26
N ASP A 101 24.09 3.42 -9.32
CA ASP A 101 24.74 4.63 -9.81
C ASP A 101 24.56 5.80 -8.82
N GLN A 102 23.39 5.92 -8.17
CA GLN A 102 23.15 6.91 -7.11
C GLN A 102 24.03 6.67 -5.89
N GLU A 103 24.14 5.42 -5.42
CA GLU A 103 25.00 5.03 -4.31
C GLU A 103 26.47 5.38 -4.61
N ALA A 104 26.93 5.08 -5.82
CA ALA A 104 28.28 5.40 -6.26
C ALA A 104 28.53 6.91 -6.38
N GLU A 105 27.52 7.70 -6.75
CA GLU A 105 27.60 9.16 -6.78
C GLU A 105 27.69 9.74 -5.37
N ILE A 106 26.87 9.24 -4.43
CA ILE A 106 26.92 9.63 -3.01
C ILE A 106 28.31 9.33 -2.44
N GLU A 107 28.86 8.15 -2.70
CA GLU A 107 30.19 7.76 -2.22
C GLU A 107 31.29 8.69 -2.76
N ARG A 108 31.21 9.08 -4.04
CA ARG A 108 32.14 10.05 -4.64
C ARG A 108 32.02 11.43 -3.99
N GLU A 109 30.80 11.90 -3.75
CA GLU A 109 30.58 13.22 -3.15
C GLU A 109 31.02 13.25 -1.68
N VAL A 110 30.80 12.18 -0.92
CA VAL A 110 31.32 12.02 0.46
C VAL A 110 32.85 12.02 0.47
N LYS A 111 33.49 11.28 -0.45
CA LYS A 111 34.96 11.28 -0.58
C LYS A 111 35.51 12.66 -0.95
N LYS A 112 34.81 13.40 -1.82
CA LYS A 112 35.18 14.76 -2.21
C LYS A 112 35.01 15.75 -1.04
N ALA A 113 33.89 15.68 -0.32
CA ALA A 113 33.62 16.51 0.85
C ALA A 113 34.66 16.29 1.95
N ASN A 114 35.05 15.04 2.21
CA ASN A 114 36.10 14.71 3.18
C ASN A 114 37.47 15.26 2.78
N ARG A 115 37.86 15.14 1.50
CA ARG A 115 39.12 15.73 1.01
C ARG A 115 39.13 17.25 1.13
N GLU A 116 38.02 17.89 0.82
CA GLU A 116 37.87 19.34 0.88
C GLU A 116 37.91 19.84 2.33
N LEU A 117 37.21 19.16 3.25
CA LEU A 117 37.24 19.42 4.68
C LEU A 117 38.67 19.33 5.24
N HIS A 118 39.38 18.24 4.90
CA HIS A 118 40.76 18.02 5.35
C HIS A 118 41.72 19.08 4.80
N THR A 119 41.53 19.50 3.54
CA THR A 119 42.32 20.57 2.92
C THR A 119 42.10 21.90 3.63
N GLN A 120 40.84 22.26 3.94
CA GLN A 120 40.47 23.50 4.62
C GLN A 120 40.98 23.56 6.06
N THR A 121 40.95 22.44 6.79
CA THR A 121 41.37 22.37 8.20
C THR A 121 42.88 22.15 8.41
N SER A 122 43.62 21.67 7.41
CA SER A 122 45.05 21.30 7.53
C SER A 122 46.00 22.40 8.01
N LYS A 123 45.64 23.68 7.84
CA LYS A 123 46.47 24.85 8.20
C LYS A 123 45.90 25.69 9.34
N MET A 124 44.78 25.27 9.91
CA MET A 124 44.09 25.97 11.00
C MET A 124 44.69 25.54 12.35
N SER A 125 44.73 26.45 13.33
CA SER A 125 44.97 26.05 14.72
C SER A 125 43.79 25.24 15.26
N ASP A 126 43.98 24.50 16.34
CA ASP A 126 42.92 23.63 16.86
C ASP A 126 41.66 24.41 17.28
N MET A 127 41.83 25.64 17.79
CA MET A 127 40.71 26.55 18.06
C MET A 127 39.97 26.97 16.78
N GLN A 128 40.71 27.31 15.71
CA GLN A 128 40.12 27.68 14.42
C GLN A 128 39.43 26.50 13.72
N LYS A 129 39.93 25.27 13.90
CA LYS A 129 39.27 24.06 13.40
C LYS A 129 37.93 23.84 14.09
N ILE A 130 37.87 24.03 15.41
CA ILE A 130 36.62 23.89 16.19
C ILE A 130 35.58 24.90 15.69
N ASP A 131 35.95 26.18 15.58
CA ASP A 131 35.04 27.22 15.07
C ASP A 131 34.56 26.94 13.64
N HIS A 132 35.47 26.49 12.76
CA HIS A 132 35.14 26.15 11.38
C HIS A 132 34.21 24.93 11.29
N LEU A 133 34.48 23.87 12.04
CA LEU A 133 33.65 22.66 12.08
C LEU A 133 32.27 22.98 12.65
N HIS A 134 32.20 23.75 13.74
CA HIS A 134 30.94 24.16 14.33
C HIS A 134 30.08 24.95 13.34
N LYS A 135 30.68 25.93 12.64
CA LYS A 135 30.00 26.69 11.58
C LYS A 135 29.54 25.80 10.42
N ARG A 136 30.41 24.90 9.95
CA ARG A 136 30.09 23.93 8.87
C ARG A 136 28.93 23.02 9.25
N CYS A 137 28.90 22.49 10.47
CA CYS A 137 27.80 21.65 10.96
C CYS A 137 26.49 22.44 11.05
N SER A 138 26.54 23.69 11.53
CA SER A 138 25.37 24.57 11.61
C SER A 138 24.79 24.90 10.22
N ASP A 139 25.66 25.23 9.25
CA ASP A 139 25.26 25.49 7.86
C ASP A 139 24.67 24.23 7.19
N LEU A 140 25.28 23.06 7.39
CA LEU A 140 24.76 21.78 6.89
C LEU A 140 23.39 21.44 7.48
N LEU A 141 23.18 21.68 8.79
CA LEU A 141 21.89 21.46 9.43
C LEU A 141 20.82 22.39 8.85
N ALA A 142 21.15 23.67 8.63
CA ALA A 142 20.23 24.64 8.02
C ALA A 142 19.87 24.25 6.57
N GLU A 143 20.85 23.78 5.80
CA GLU A 143 20.68 23.33 4.43
C GLU A 143 19.86 22.03 4.35
N MET A 144 20.09 21.08 5.25
CA MET A 144 19.29 19.85 5.38
C MET A 144 17.82 20.18 5.70
N LYS A 145 17.56 21.06 6.68
CA LYS A 145 16.19 21.55 6.98
C LYS A 145 15.56 22.29 5.80
N ARG A 146 16.34 23.02 5.00
CA ARG A 146 15.86 23.68 3.76
C ARG A 146 15.44 22.64 2.73
N HIS A 147 16.27 21.64 2.48
CA HIS A 147 16.00 20.55 1.54
C HIS A 147 14.80 19.69 1.98
N GLU A 148 14.63 19.44 3.27
CA GLU A 148 13.46 18.73 3.80
C GLU A 148 12.16 19.48 3.50
N ARG A 149 12.12 20.80 3.75
CA ARG A 149 10.95 21.63 3.41
C ARG A 149 10.68 21.65 1.91
N GLU A 150 11.72 21.70 1.08
CA GLU A 150 11.60 21.69 -0.38
C GLU A 150 11.11 20.32 -0.89
N SER A 151 11.61 19.23 -0.31
CA SER A 151 11.13 17.86 -0.58
C SER A 151 9.64 17.72 -0.29
N ILE A 152 9.17 18.24 0.86
CA ILE A 152 7.74 18.24 1.21
C ILE A 152 6.92 19.05 0.20
N LYS A 153 7.41 20.23 -0.23
CA LYS A 153 6.74 21.04 -1.26
C LYS A 153 6.68 20.31 -2.61
N ASN A 154 7.78 19.68 -3.02
CA ASN A 154 7.86 18.92 -4.26
C ASN A 154 6.95 17.69 -4.23
N LYS A 155 6.87 16.98 -3.11
CA LYS A 155 5.91 15.89 -2.90
C LYS A 155 4.47 16.37 -3.09
N LYS A 156 4.08 17.47 -2.42
CA LYS A 156 2.74 18.07 -2.58
C LYS A 156 2.46 18.49 -4.02
N ARG A 157 3.46 19.06 -4.72
CA ARG A 157 3.34 19.42 -6.15
C ARG A 157 3.17 18.18 -7.03
N GLY A 158 3.89 17.10 -6.73
CA GLY A 158 3.76 15.80 -7.39
C GLY A 158 2.35 15.24 -7.25
N ASP A 159 1.80 15.23 -6.03
CA ASP A 159 0.43 14.76 -5.76
C ASP A 159 -0.62 15.60 -6.50
N GLN A 160 -0.43 16.93 -6.53
CA GLN A 160 -1.31 17.84 -7.25
C GLN A 160 -1.28 17.60 -8.77
N LEU A 161 -0.08 17.47 -9.35
CA LEU A 161 0.07 17.17 -10.79
C LEU A 161 -0.51 15.80 -11.14
N GLN A 162 -0.37 14.81 -10.27
CA GLN A 162 -0.97 13.49 -10.46
C GLN A 162 -2.50 13.57 -10.47
N LYS A 163 -3.10 14.33 -9.55
CA LYS A 163 -4.56 14.59 -9.51
C LYS A 163 -5.04 15.33 -10.76
N GLU A 164 -4.30 16.32 -11.24
CA GLU A 164 -4.60 17.06 -12.47
C GLU A 164 -4.52 16.15 -13.71
N LYS A 165 -3.52 15.27 -13.77
CA LYS A 165 -3.38 14.26 -14.85
C LYS A 165 -4.58 13.33 -14.89
N ASP A 166 -5.01 12.81 -13.74
CA ASP A 166 -6.15 11.90 -13.66
C ASP A 166 -7.48 12.61 -13.98
N SER A 167 -7.64 13.87 -13.55
CA SER A 167 -8.75 14.74 -13.93
C SER A 167 -8.81 14.97 -15.45
N SER A 168 -7.68 15.33 -16.05
CA SER A 168 -7.55 15.53 -17.51
C SER A 168 -7.85 14.26 -18.29
N ARG A 169 -7.38 13.09 -17.82
CA ARG A 169 -7.67 11.79 -18.42
C ARG A 169 -9.17 11.46 -18.40
N ASN A 170 -9.84 11.76 -17.29
CA ASN A 170 -11.28 11.56 -17.15
C ASN A 170 -12.06 12.48 -18.09
N GLU A 171 -11.65 13.74 -18.20
CA GLU A 171 -12.27 14.70 -19.12
C GLU A 171 -12.07 14.27 -20.58
N LEU A 172 -10.86 13.86 -20.97
CA LEU A 172 -10.59 13.33 -22.31
C LEU A 172 -11.48 12.12 -22.63
N SER A 173 -11.68 11.22 -21.68
CA SER A 173 -12.56 10.04 -21.86
C SER A 173 -14.02 10.44 -22.09
N LYS A 174 -14.51 11.48 -21.39
CA LYS A 174 -15.85 12.05 -21.62
C LYS A 174 -15.94 12.70 -23.01
N GLN A 175 -14.92 13.46 -23.42
CA GLN A 175 -14.87 14.10 -24.72
C GLN A 175 -14.87 13.08 -25.87
N ILE A 176 -14.13 11.98 -25.73
CA ILE A 176 -14.16 10.87 -26.70
C ILE A 176 -15.56 10.29 -26.81
N THR A 177 -16.22 10.02 -25.67
CA THR A 177 -17.59 9.46 -25.65
C THR A 177 -18.59 10.41 -26.30
N LEU A 178 -18.48 11.72 -26.04
CA LEU A 178 -19.33 12.74 -26.65
C LEU A 178 -19.10 12.82 -28.17
N LYS A 179 -17.83 12.80 -28.60
CA LYS A 179 -17.45 12.76 -30.01
C LYS A 179 -18.05 11.56 -30.72
N GLU A 180 -17.97 10.36 -30.14
CA GLU A 180 -18.56 9.15 -30.71
C GLU A 180 -20.09 9.25 -30.84
N LYS A 181 -20.78 9.84 -29.86
CA LYS A 181 -22.22 10.09 -29.93
C LYS A 181 -22.57 11.07 -31.06
N LEU A 182 -21.82 12.16 -31.19
CA LEU A 182 -22.00 13.14 -32.26
C LEU A 182 -21.74 12.53 -33.65
N GLU A 183 -20.67 11.75 -33.81
CA GLU A 183 -20.36 11.06 -35.06
C GLU A 183 -21.48 10.07 -35.45
N LYS A 184 -22.05 9.33 -34.48
CA LYS A 184 -23.20 8.45 -34.72
C LYS A 184 -24.42 9.24 -35.20
N LEU A 185 -24.75 10.33 -34.52
CA LEU A 185 -25.87 11.20 -34.90
C LEU A 185 -25.68 11.80 -36.30
N CYS A 186 -24.48 12.30 -36.61
CA CYS A 186 -24.17 12.81 -37.94
C CYS A 186 -24.33 11.73 -39.02
N ARG A 187 -23.86 10.50 -38.79
CA ARG A 187 -24.03 9.38 -39.74
C ARG A 187 -25.50 8.98 -39.90
N GLU A 188 -26.30 9.07 -38.85
CA GLU A 188 -27.72 8.77 -38.88
C GLU A 188 -28.52 9.82 -39.65
N ILE A 189 -28.29 11.10 -39.36
CA ILE A 189 -28.88 12.23 -40.11
C ILE A 189 -28.49 12.15 -41.60
N GLN A 190 -27.26 11.78 -41.92
CA GLN A 190 -26.83 11.60 -43.31
C GLN A 190 -27.58 10.44 -43.99
N ARG A 191 -27.80 9.33 -43.27
CA ARG A 191 -28.57 8.18 -43.76
C ARG A 191 -30.03 8.54 -43.99
N GLU A 192 -30.67 9.25 -43.06
CA GLU A 192 -32.05 9.70 -43.19
C GLU A 192 -32.23 10.69 -44.33
N ASN A 193 -31.32 11.66 -44.49
CA ASN A 193 -31.35 12.59 -45.63
C ASN A 193 -31.26 11.86 -46.97
N ASN A 194 -30.35 10.87 -47.09
CA ASN A 194 -30.24 10.07 -48.30
C ASN A 194 -31.51 9.22 -48.55
N LYS A 195 -32.10 8.67 -47.48
CA LYS A 195 -33.38 7.94 -47.57
C LYS A 195 -34.50 8.85 -48.06
N LEU A 196 -34.69 10.01 -47.44
CA LEU A 196 -35.71 11.00 -47.85
C LEU A 196 -35.50 11.48 -49.28
N LYS A 197 -34.25 11.72 -49.70
CA LYS A 197 -33.92 12.09 -51.08
C LYS A 197 -34.34 10.99 -52.07
N ASN A 198 -34.09 9.73 -51.74
CA ASN A 198 -34.48 8.59 -52.58
C ASN A 198 -36.00 8.38 -52.61
N GLU A 199 -36.69 8.53 -51.48
CA GLU A 199 -38.15 8.46 -51.39
C GLU A 199 -38.82 9.58 -52.20
N ASN A 200 -38.32 10.81 -52.07
CA ASN A 200 -38.84 11.96 -52.83
C ASN A 200 -38.61 11.78 -54.34
N LYS A 201 -37.44 11.28 -54.75
CA LYS A 201 -37.19 10.90 -56.14
C LYS A 201 -38.16 9.82 -56.63
N THR A 202 -38.38 8.77 -55.84
CA THR A 202 -39.30 7.68 -56.19
C THR A 202 -40.74 8.17 -56.31
N LEU A 203 -41.18 9.06 -55.41
CA LEU A 203 -42.49 9.70 -55.47
C LEU A 203 -42.64 10.56 -56.72
N SER A 204 -41.62 11.35 -57.05
CA SER A 204 -41.60 12.18 -58.27
C SER A 204 -41.67 11.30 -59.53
N ASP A 205 -40.86 10.23 -59.61
CA ASP A 205 -40.86 9.29 -60.73
C ASP A 205 -42.23 8.60 -60.88
N ASN A 206 -42.86 8.20 -59.76
CA ASN A 206 -44.20 7.62 -59.76
C ASN A 206 -45.28 8.61 -60.19
N GLN A 207 -45.17 9.88 -59.78
CA GLN A 207 -46.09 10.93 -60.20
C GLN A 207 -46.03 11.13 -61.71
N VAL A 208 -44.82 11.21 -62.29
CA VAL A 208 -44.61 11.32 -63.75
C VAL A 208 -45.15 10.10 -64.48
N ARG A 209 -44.85 8.89 -64.00
CA ARG A 209 -45.40 7.65 -64.61
C ARG A 209 -46.92 7.60 -64.56
N ASN A 210 -47.52 8.00 -63.43
CA ASN A 210 -48.97 8.03 -63.28
C ASN A 210 -49.58 9.08 -64.21
N GLN A 211 -48.98 10.28 -64.30
CA GLN A 211 -49.40 11.32 -65.25
C GLN A 211 -49.36 10.81 -66.69
N ASN A 212 -48.24 10.24 -67.13
CA ASN A 212 -48.11 9.66 -68.48
C ASN A 212 -49.15 8.56 -68.72
N SER A 213 -49.39 7.69 -67.74
CA SER A 213 -50.43 6.65 -67.84
C SER A 213 -51.84 7.22 -67.99
N TRP A 214 -52.14 8.33 -67.31
CA TRP A 214 -53.43 9.03 -67.46
C TRP A 214 -53.54 9.72 -68.81
N ASP A 215 -52.47 10.36 -69.27
CA ASP A 215 -52.40 10.99 -70.60
C ASP A 215 -52.60 9.94 -71.71
N GLU A 216 -51.97 8.77 -71.60
CA GLU A 216 -52.18 7.63 -72.51
C GLU A 216 -53.63 7.12 -72.50
N LYS A 217 -54.22 6.95 -71.31
CA LYS A 217 -55.64 6.53 -71.17
C LYS A 217 -56.58 7.57 -71.77
N TYR A 218 -56.28 8.85 -71.59
CA TYR A 218 -57.08 9.94 -72.13
C TYR A 218 -56.97 10.01 -73.66
N ALA A 219 -55.76 9.88 -74.20
CA ALA A 219 -55.53 9.77 -75.64
C ALA A 219 -56.26 8.56 -76.25
N ALA A 220 -56.19 7.40 -75.60
CA ALA A 220 -56.92 6.21 -76.05
C ALA A 220 -58.45 6.37 -75.97
N LEU A 221 -58.96 7.10 -74.97
CA LEU A 221 -60.39 7.40 -74.87
C LEU A 221 -60.84 8.37 -75.97
N LEU A 222 -60.05 9.42 -76.24
CA LEU A 222 -60.30 10.35 -77.33
C LEU A 222 -60.31 9.63 -78.68
N GLN A 223 -59.29 8.78 -78.94
CA GLN A 223 -59.25 7.97 -80.15
C GLN A 223 -60.50 7.12 -80.32
N LYS A 224 -60.96 6.44 -79.26
CA LYS A 224 -62.21 5.66 -79.32
C LYS A 224 -63.45 6.50 -79.60
N LEU A 225 -63.50 7.72 -79.08
CA LEU A 225 -64.61 8.65 -79.34
C LEU A 225 -64.57 9.14 -80.79
N ASP A 226 -63.38 9.43 -81.32
CA ASP A 226 -63.17 9.76 -82.73
C ASP A 226 -63.55 8.59 -83.63
N ASP A 227 -63.11 7.36 -83.33
CA ASP A 227 -63.48 6.14 -84.04
C ASP A 227 -65.01 5.91 -84.01
N TYR A 228 -65.66 6.11 -82.85
CA TYR A 228 -67.12 6.00 -82.73
C TYR A 228 -67.86 7.08 -83.54
N GLN A 229 -67.32 8.30 -83.59
CA GLN A 229 -67.87 9.38 -84.39
C GLN A 229 -67.69 9.10 -85.88
N GLU A 230 -66.55 8.56 -86.30
CA GLU A 230 -66.30 8.10 -87.67
C GLU A 230 -67.23 6.94 -88.07
N GLU A 231 -67.45 5.97 -87.18
CA GLU A 231 -68.39 4.86 -87.38
C GLU A 231 -69.85 5.36 -87.44
N LYS A 232 -70.23 6.35 -86.63
CA LYS A 232 -71.55 7.00 -86.69
C LYS A 232 -71.74 7.77 -88.01
N ASP A 233 -70.69 8.45 -88.47
CA ASP A 233 -70.71 9.27 -89.67
C ASP A 233 -70.59 8.41 -90.95
N ASN A 234 -70.06 7.18 -90.85
CA ASN A 234 -69.94 6.22 -91.95
C ASN A 234 -70.31 4.78 -91.51
N PRO A 235 -71.61 4.49 -91.31
CA PRO A 235 -72.07 3.23 -90.74
C PRO A 235 -71.82 2.06 -91.69
N ARG A 236 -70.82 1.23 -91.37
CA ARG A 236 -70.60 -0.05 -92.06
C ARG A 236 -71.50 -1.11 -91.44
N LYS A 237 -72.35 -1.73 -92.25
CA LYS A 237 -73.18 -2.87 -91.85
C LYS A 237 -72.29 -4.00 -91.34
N GLN A 238 -72.28 -4.21 -90.03
CA GLN A 238 -71.69 -5.38 -89.39
C GLN A 238 -72.66 -6.56 -89.51
N VAL A 239 -72.19 -7.61 -90.16
CA VAL A 239 -72.87 -8.90 -90.26
C VAL A 239 -72.48 -9.70 -89.02
N VAL A 240 -73.38 -9.75 -88.04
CA VAL A 240 -73.23 -10.58 -86.84
C VAL A 240 -73.78 -11.96 -87.17
N ASP A 241 -72.92 -12.97 -87.29
CA ASP A 241 -73.11 -14.28 -86.63
C ASP A 241 -71.86 -15.21 -86.71
N ILE A 242 -70.65 -14.66 -86.53
CA ILE A 242 -69.40 -15.44 -86.31
C ILE A 242 -68.61 -14.81 -85.14
N GLU A 243 -68.69 -13.49 -84.99
CA GLU A 243 -68.01 -12.70 -83.96
C GLU A 243 -68.37 -13.12 -82.52
N MET A 244 -69.58 -13.61 -82.25
CA MET A 244 -69.96 -14.01 -80.89
C MET A 244 -69.24 -15.29 -80.43
N ASP A 245 -69.14 -16.32 -81.27
CA ASP A 245 -68.44 -17.56 -80.92
C ASP A 245 -66.93 -17.33 -80.77
N GLU A 246 -66.35 -16.51 -81.63
CA GLU A 246 -64.94 -16.12 -81.56
C GLU A 246 -64.64 -15.23 -80.34
N LEU A 247 -65.57 -14.33 -79.97
CA LEU A 247 -65.50 -13.54 -78.74
C LEU A 247 -65.55 -14.44 -77.50
N PHE A 248 -66.42 -15.45 -77.46
CA PHE A 248 -66.44 -16.41 -76.35
C PHE A 248 -65.12 -17.18 -76.24
N LYS A 249 -64.55 -17.67 -77.34
CA LYS A 249 -63.24 -18.33 -77.36
C LYS A 249 -62.12 -17.42 -76.85
N GLN A 250 -62.09 -16.16 -77.28
CA GLN A 250 -61.11 -15.17 -76.80
C GLN A 250 -61.30 -14.86 -75.31
N ARG A 251 -62.54 -14.77 -74.83
CA ARG A 251 -62.85 -14.56 -73.41
C ARG A 251 -62.42 -15.75 -72.55
N PHE A 252 -62.69 -16.98 -72.97
CA PHE A 252 -62.23 -18.17 -72.27
C PHE A 252 -60.71 -18.30 -72.27
N LYS A 253 -60.06 -18.03 -73.41
CA LYS A 253 -58.60 -18.00 -73.49
C LYS A 253 -58.00 -16.93 -72.56
N SER A 254 -58.54 -15.72 -72.57
CA SER A 254 -58.10 -14.64 -71.68
C SER A 254 -58.30 -15.00 -70.21
N LEU A 255 -59.40 -15.68 -69.87
CA LEU A 255 -59.64 -16.17 -68.51
C LEU A 255 -58.58 -17.21 -68.11
N ILE A 256 -58.27 -18.17 -68.98
CA ILE A 256 -57.21 -19.18 -68.72
C ILE A 256 -55.85 -18.49 -68.53
N ASP A 257 -55.46 -17.62 -69.46
CA ASP A 257 -54.18 -16.90 -69.41
C ASP A 257 -54.07 -16.04 -68.13
N GLN A 258 -55.17 -15.43 -67.66
CA GLN A 258 -55.20 -14.69 -66.39
C GLN A 258 -55.03 -15.61 -65.17
N TYR A 259 -55.63 -16.80 -65.18
CA TYR A 259 -55.48 -17.78 -64.11
C TYR A 259 -54.04 -18.31 -64.04
N GLU A 260 -53.43 -18.64 -65.19
CA GLU A 260 -52.03 -19.07 -65.27
C GLU A 260 -51.08 -17.97 -64.80
N LEU A 261 -51.29 -16.71 -65.21
CA LEU A 261 -50.48 -15.59 -64.76
C LEU A 261 -50.60 -15.35 -63.24
N ARG A 262 -51.82 -15.48 -62.70
CA ARG A 262 -52.06 -15.39 -61.25
C ARG A 262 -51.36 -16.52 -60.50
N GLU A 263 -51.41 -17.74 -61.02
CA GLU A 263 -50.73 -18.90 -60.42
C GLU A 263 -49.21 -18.73 -60.44
N LEU A 264 -48.64 -18.23 -61.54
CA LEU A 264 -47.22 -17.90 -61.63
C LEU A 264 -46.82 -16.80 -60.64
N HIS A 265 -47.66 -15.77 -60.49
CA HIS A 265 -47.46 -14.71 -59.50
C HIS A 265 -47.46 -15.27 -58.07
N PHE A 266 -48.39 -16.17 -57.72
CA PHE A 266 -48.41 -16.82 -56.41
C PHE A 266 -47.17 -17.67 -56.16
N HIS A 267 -46.69 -18.42 -57.14
CA HIS A 267 -45.44 -19.18 -57.03
C HIS A 267 -44.23 -18.26 -56.78
N SER A 268 -44.13 -17.16 -57.52
CA SER A 268 -43.06 -16.15 -57.33
C SER A 268 -43.13 -15.51 -55.93
N LEU A 269 -44.32 -15.17 -55.47
CA LEU A 269 -44.54 -14.59 -54.14
C LEU A 269 -44.16 -15.57 -53.03
N MET A 270 -44.57 -16.84 -53.14
CA MET A 270 -44.20 -17.88 -52.18
C MET A 270 -42.69 -18.08 -52.12
N ARG A 271 -42.03 -18.16 -53.27
CA ARG A 271 -40.56 -18.24 -53.33
C ARG A 271 -39.88 -17.05 -52.65
N THR A 272 -40.42 -15.85 -52.84
CA THR A 272 -39.90 -14.64 -52.17
C THR A 272 -40.06 -14.74 -50.65
N LYS A 273 -41.21 -15.23 -50.17
CA LYS A 273 -41.44 -15.44 -48.73
C LYS A 273 -40.56 -16.53 -48.13
N GLU A 274 -40.34 -17.63 -48.84
CA GLU A 274 -39.39 -18.67 -48.43
C GLU A 274 -37.97 -18.12 -48.28
N LEU A 275 -37.51 -17.29 -49.24
CA LEU A 275 -36.21 -16.64 -49.17
C LEU A 275 -36.10 -15.62 -48.03
N GLU A 276 -37.15 -14.83 -47.77
CA GLU A 276 -37.20 -13.92 -46.62
C GLU A 276 -37.06 -14.69 -45.31
N VAL A 277 -37.79 -15.79 -45.14
CA VAL A 277 -37.71 -16.64 -43.94
C VAL A 277 -36.31 -17.22 -43.77
N GLN A 278 -35.72 -17.77 -44.84
CA GLN A 278 -34.36 -18.31 -44.80
C GLN A 278 -33.32 -17.23 -44.44
N TYR A 279 -33.46 -16.03 -45.00
CA TYR A 279 -32.59 -14.90 -44.67
C TYR A 279 -32.67 -14.52 -43.18
N HIS A 280 -33.90 -14.42 -42.65
CA HIS A 280 -34.10 -14.08 -41.24
C HIS A 280 -33.58 -15.18 -40.30
N LEU A 281 -33.78 -16.46 -40.64
CA LEU A 281 -33.21 -17.59 -39.89
C LEU A 281 -31.68 -17.57 -39.89
N ALA A 282 -31.05 -17.40 -41.06
CA ALA A 282 -29.60 -17.33 -41.17
C ALA A 282 -29.01 -16.13 -40.38
N ARG A 283 -29.70 -14.98 -40.41
CA ARG A 283 -29.32 -13.81 -39.62
C ARG A 283 -29.44 -14.08 -38.11
N TYR A 284 -30.52 -14.73 -37.68
CA TYR A 284 -30.73 -15.11 -36.28
C TYR A 284 -29.65 -16.10 -35.80
N GLU A 285 -29.36 -17.14 -36.58
CA GLU A 285 -28.32 -18.12 -36.23
C GLU A 285 -26.93 -17.48 -36.12
N LYS A 286 -26.60 -16.54 -37.01
CA LYS A 286 -25.35 -15.78 -36.94
C LYS A 286 -25.26 -14.96 -35.65
N GLU A 287 -26.32 -14.25 -35.30
CA GLU A 287 -26.35 -13.42 -34.09
C GLU A 287 -26.29 -14.28 -32.82
N LYS A 288 -27.05 -15.38 -32.79
CA LYS A 288 -27.03 -16.35 -31.69
C LYS A 288 -25.62 -16.91 -31.47
N LYS A 289 -24.94 -17.32 -32.54
CA LYS A 289 -23.56 -17.85 -32.46
C LYS A 289 -22.56 -16.79 -32.00
N ALA A 290 -22.74 -15.54 -32.40
CA ALA A 290 -21.91 -14.42 -31.92
C ALA A 290 -22.12 -14.16 -30.42
N ALA A 291 -23.37 -14.16 -29.95
CA ALA A 291 -23.71 -14.00 -28.54
C ALA A 291 -23.17 -15.17 -27.69
N GLU A 292 -23.30 -16.41 -28.14
CA GLU A 292 -22.73 -17.58 -27.46
C GLU A 292 -21.20 -17.51 -27.36
N ALA A 293 -20.52 -17.04 -28.42
CA ALA A 293 -19.08 -16.84 -28.41
C ALA A 293 -18.65 -15.75 -27.42
N GLU A 294 -19.41 -14.66 -27.32
CA GLU A 294 -19.14 -13.56 -26.39
C GLU A 294 -19.39 -14.00 -24.94
N ILE A 295 -20.47 -14.73 -24.66
CA ILE A 295 -20.71 -15.35 -23.34
C ILE A 295 -19.55 -16.28 -22.97
N GLY A 296 -19.07 -17.08 -23.92
CA GLY A 296 -17.91 -17.96 -23.72
C GLY A 296 -16.64 -17.17 -23.37
N ARG A 297 -16.38 -16.06 -24.06
CA ARG A 297 -15.24 -15.17 -23.78
C ARG A 297 -15.37 -14.51 -22.40
N SER A 298 -16.55 -13.98 -22.07
CA SER A 298 -16.84 -13.35 -20.78
C SER A 298 -16.66 -14.33 -19.62
N ARG A 299 -17.11 -15.59 -19.75
CA ARG A 299 -16.88 -16.65 -18.74
C ARG A 299 -15.38 -16.94 -18.55
N GLN A 300 -14.62 -17.03 -19.64
CA GLN A 300 -13.18 -17.26 -19.56
C GLN A 300 -12.45 -16.10 -18.87
N LEU A 301 -12.81 -14.86 -19.19
CA LEU A 301 -12.23 -13.68 -18.56
C LEU A 301 -12.58 -13.59 -17.07
N ASN A 302 -13.84 -13.87 -16.71
CA ASN A 302 -14.26 -13.91 -15.30
C ASN A 302 -13.49 -14.97 -14.50
N ALA A 303 -13.30 -16.16 -15.06
CA ALA A 303 -12.50 -17.21 -14.41
C ALA A 303 -11.03 -16.79 -14.22
N GLN A 304 -10.46 -16.08 -15.19
CA GLN A 304 -9.10 -15.55 -15.09
C GLN A 304 -8.99 -14.48 -13.99
N VAL A 305 -9.93 -13.54 -13.92
CA VAL A 305 -9.98 -12.50 -12.88
C VAL A 305 -10.13 -13.14 -11.49
N GLN A 306 -10.99 -14.14 -11.34
CA GLN A 306 -11.14 -14.88 -10.08
C GLN A 306 -9.84 -15.59 -9.68
N THR A 307 -9.13 -16.18 -10.64
CA THR A 307 -7.84 -16.83 -10.38
C THR A 307 -6.81 -15.82 -9.90
N PHE A 308 -6.68 -14.67 -10.58
CA PHE A 308 -5.75 -13.62 -10.17
C PHE A 308 -6.09 -13.02 -8.80
N SER A 309 -7.37 -12.78 -8.53
CA SER A 309 -7.84 -12.29 -7.24
C SER A 309 -7.52 -13.26 -6.09
N LYS A 310 -7.70 -14.57 -6.33
CA LYS A 310 -7.30 -15.60 -5.37
C LYS A 310 -5.79 -15.58 -5.11
N THR A 311 -4.97 -15.57 -6.17
CA THR A 311 -3.51 -15.54 -6.02
C THR A 311 -3.02 -14.27 -5.34
N GLU A 312 -3.64 -13.12 -5.61
CA GLU A 312 -3.32 -11.86 -4.93
C GLU A 312 -3.62 -11.95 -3.44
N THR A 313 -4.78 -12.52 -3.07
CA THR A 313 -5.17 -12.71 -1.67
C THR A 313 -4.17 -13.61 -0.93
N GLU A 314 -3.76 -14.72 -1.56
CA GLU A 314 -2.76 -15.64 -1.00
C GLU A 314 -1.40 -14.95 -0.81
N LEU A 315 -0.96 -14.11 -1.76
CA LEU A 315 0.29 -13.35 -1.65
C LEU A 315 0.23 -12.28 -0.56
N ARG A 316 -0.89 -11.57 -0.43
CA ARG A 316 -1.11 -10.61 0.68
C ARG A 316 -1.07 -11.31 2.04
N GLN A 317 -1.64 -12.51 2.14
CA GLN A 317 -1.59 -13.30 3.35
C GLN A 317 -0.15 -13.71 3.71
N GLN A 318 0.65 -14.13 2.72
CA GLN A 318 2.07 -14.43 2.92
C GLN A 318 2.86 -13.19 3.37
N LEU A 319 2.61 -12.03 2.74
CA LEU A 319 3.25 -10.78 3.14
C LEU A 319 2.96 -10.43 4.60
N ASN A 320 1.71 -10.53 5.04
CA ASN A 320 1.34 -10.28 6.43
C ASN A 320 2.08 -11.22 7.39
N VAL A 321 2.19 -12.51 7.06
CA VAL A 321 2.97 -13.47 7.86
C VAL A 321 4.44 -13.07 7.95
N TYR A 322 5.04 -12.55 6.87
CA TYR A 322 6.42 -12.06 6.91
C TYR A 322 6.58 -10.80 7.75
N VAL A 323 5.62 -9.87 7.69
CA VAL A 323 5.59 -8.69 8.56
C VAL A 323 5.54 -9.10 10.03
N ASP A 324 4.69 -10.07 10.38
CA ASP A 324 4.57 -10.56 11.75
C ASP A 324 5.86 -11.27 12.22
N LYS A 325 6.52 -12.04 11.34
CA LYS A 325 7.83 -12.64 11.63
C LYS A 325 8.91 -11.59 11.82
N PHE A 326 8.90 -10.52 11.04
CA PHE A 326 9.89 -9.44 11.17
C PHE A 326 9.73 -8.74 12.52
N LYS A 327 8.48 -8.40 12.90
CA LYS A 327 8.17 -7.88 14.23
C LYS A 327 8.66 -8.80 15.34
N GLN A 328 8.45 -10.11 15.21
CA GLN A 328 8.95 -11.08 16.20
C GLN A 328 10.48 -11.05 16.34
N VAL A 329 11.22 -10.89 15.24
CA VAL A 329 12.69 -10.77 15.28
C VAL A 329 13.10 -9.45 15.93
N GLU A 330 12.45 -8.35 15.55
CA GLU A 330 12.66 -7.02 16.15
C GLU A 330 12.41 -7.05 17.66
N ASP A 331 11.29 -7.61 18.11
CA ASP A 331 10.95 -7.79 19.52
C ASP A 331 12.01 -8.62 20.25
N THR A 332 12.48 -9.72 19.63
CA THR A 332 13.52 -10.57 20.22
C THR A 332 14.85 -9.81 20.34
N LEU A 333 15.20 -9.02 19.33
CA LEU A 333 16.41 -8.21 19.32
C LEU A 333 16.35 -7.12 20.40
N ASN A 334 15.23 -6.41 20.50
CA ASN A 334 15.00 -5.40 21.55
C ASN A 334 15.08 -6.02 22.95
N ASN A 335 14.39 -7.15 23.18
CA ASN A 335 14.49 -7.89 24.45
C ASN A 335 15.94 -8.31 24.77
N SER A 336 16.70 -8.72 23.74
CA SER A 336 18.11 -9.09 23.94
C SER A 336 19.00 -7.89 24.24
N ASN A 337 18.74 -6.74 23.62
CA ASN A 337 19.46 -5.48 23.89
C ASN A 337 19.20 -5.00 25.33
N ASP A 338 17.94 -5.05 25.79
CA ASP A 338 17.60 -4.73 27.17
C ASP A 338 18.33 -5.66 28.14
N LEU A 339 18.40 -6.96 27.84
CA LEU A 339 19.13 -7.91 28.66
C LEU A 339 20.63 -7.59 28.68
N PHE A 340 21.24 -7.22 27.55
CA PHE A 340 22.63 -6.77 27.51
C PHE A 340 22.87 -5.51 28.35
N LEU A 341 21.98 -4.53 28.29
CA LEU A 341 22.05 -3.32 29.11
C LEU A 341 21.97 -3.66 30.61
N THR A 342 21.07 -4.57 31.00
CA THR A 342 20.99 -5.03 32.40
C THR A 342 22.28 -5.73 32.85
N PHE A 343 22.85 -6.63 32.04
CA PHE A 343 24.11 -7.28 32.38
C PHE A 343 25.28 -6.30 32.45
N ARG A 344 25.34 -5.29 31.57
CA ARG A 344 26.37 -4.25 31.61
C ARG A 344 26.28 -3.47 32.92
N LYS A 345 25.07 -3.07 33.32
CA LYS A 345 24.80 -2.40 34.59
C LYS A 345 25.18 -3.27 35.80
N GLU A 346 24.79 -4.55 35.79
CA GLU A 346 25.16 -5.49 36.86
C GLU A 346 26.67 -5.70 36.97
N MET A 347 27.38 -5.79 35.84
CA MET A 347 28.84 -5.90 35.81
C MET A 347 29.54 -4.64 36.35
N GLU A 348 29.03 -3.45 36.03
CA GLU A 348 29.52 -2.19 36.60
C GLU A 348 29.29 -2.11 38.11
N ASP A 349 28.10 -2.48 38.57
CA ASP A 349 27.77 -2.49 40.00
C ASP A 349 28.60 -3.51 40.78
N MET A 350 28.82 -4.68 40.19
CA MET A 350 29.76 -5.67 40.72
C MET A 350 31.19 -5.13 40.76
N SER A 351 31.65 -4.44 39.72
CA SER A 351 32.98 -3.81 39.70
C SER A 351 33.13 -2.72 40.77
N LYS A 352 32.10 -1.89 40.96
CA LYS A 352 32.03 -0.88 42.03
C LYS A 352 32.05 -1.55 43.41
N LYS A 353 31.29 -2.64 43.59
CA LYS A 353 31.27 -3.43 44.84
C LYS A 353 32.63 -4.04 45.14
N THR A 354 33.32 -4.62 44.15
CA THR A 354 34.68 -5.15 44.30
C THR A 354 35.64 -4.05 44.77
N LYS A 355 35.63 -2.88 44.12
CA LYS A 355 36.47 -1.74 44.54
C LYS A 355 36.17 -1.26 45.97
N ARG A 356 34.90 -1.27 46.40
CA ARG A 356 34.52 -0.92 47.79
C ARG A 356 35.06 -1.94 48.78
N LEU A 357 34.89 -3.23 48.51
CA LEU A 357 35.41 -4.31 49.36
C LEU A 357 36.94 -4.30 49.43
N GLU A 358 37.63 -4.03 48.33
CA GLU A 358 39.09 -3.86 48.32
C GLU A 358 39.54 -2.70 49.23
N LYS A 359 38.87 -1.54 49.16
CA LYS A 359 39.13 -0.41 50.06
C LYS A 359 38.86 -0.74 51.53
N GLU A 360 37.75 -1.41 51.81
CA GLU A 360 37.40 -1.83 53.17
C GLU A 360 38.44 -2.83 53.72
N ASN A 361 38.86 -3.81 52.92
CA ASN A 361 39.86 -4.80 53.30
C ASN A 361 41.23 -4.16 53.56
N GLU A 362 41.65 -3.20 52.70
CA GLU A 362 42.86 -2.42 52.94
C GLU A 362 42.74 -1.57 54.22
N GLY A 363 41.56 -0.98 54.48
CA GLY A 363 41.26 -0.28 55.72
C GLY A 363 41.35 -1.16 56.96
N LEU A 364 40.78 -2.37 56.90
CA LEU A 364 40.89 -3.37 57.97
C LEU A 364 42.33 -3.79 58.21
N LYS A 365 43.13 -3.96 57.14
CA LYS A 365 44.56 -4.25 57.24
C LYS A 365 45.32 -3.12 57.94
N ARG A 366 45.08 -1.87 57.56
CA ARG A 366 45.66 -0.69 58.26
C ARG A 366 45.26 -0.63 59.73
N LYS A 367 43.98 -0.88 60.05
CA LYS A 367 43.50 -0.96 61.44
C LYS A 367 44.19 -2.07 62.21
N HIS A 368 44.32 -3.25 61.61
CA HIS A 368 45.00 -4.39 62.22
C HIS A 368 46.50 -4.08 62.50
N GLU A 369 47.20 -3.48 61.54
CA GLU A 369 48.58 -3.02 61.71
C GLU A 369 48.70 -1.96 62.82
N ALA A 370 47.78 -1.00 62.88
CA ALA A 370 47.74 0.02 63.93
C ALA A 370 47.49 -0.59 65.32
N THR A 371 46.54 -1.52 65.45
CA THR A 371 46.28 -2.22 66.71
C THR A 371 47.49 -3.06 67.14
N ASN A 372 48.12 -3.80 66.22
CA ASN A 372 49.35 -4.54 66.51
C ASN A 372 50.47 -3.61 67.01
N ASN A 373 50.67 -2.47 66.35
CA ASN A 373 51.65 -1.46 66.78
C ASN A 373 51.34 -0.91 68.18
N ASN A 374 50.08 -0.65 68.52
CA ASN A 374 49.68 -0.22 69.86
C ASN A 374 49.92 -1.31 70.90
N ILE A 375 49.65 -2.58 70.57
CA ILE A 375 49.95 -3.72 71.44
C ILE A 375 51.47 -3.82 71.69
N PHE A 376 52.30 -3.64 70.66
CA PHE A 376 53.75 -3.60 70.82
C PHE A 376 54.19 -2.49 71.77
N LYS A 377 53.68 -1.26 71.59
CA LYS A 377 53.97 -0.13 72.50
C LYS A 377 53.56 -0.43 73.95
N MET A 378 52.34 -0.94 74.17
CA MET A 378 51.89 -1.34 75.51
C MET A 378 52.77 -2.45 76.11
N ALA A 379 53.23 -3.41 75.30
CA ALA A 379 54.13 -4.47 75.75
C ALA A 379 55.52 -3.91 76.12
N GLU A 380 56.04 -2.93 75.36
CA GLU A 380 57.28 -2.22 75.67
C GLU A 380 57.16 -1.40 76.96
N GLU A 381 56.08 -0.63 77.12
CA GLU A 381 55.77 0.12 78.33
C GLU A 381 55.63 -0.78 79.55
N ARG A 382 54.88 -1.90 79.43
CA ARG A 382 54.78 -2.91 80.48
C ARG A 382 56.14 -3.48 80.85
N THR A 383 56.99 -3.77 79.86
CA THR A 383 58.36 -4.27 80.10
C THR A 383 59.22 -3.22 80.80
N LYS A 384 59.07 -1.94 80.44
CA LYS A 384 59.73 -0.82 81.10
C LYS A 384 59.29 -0.68 82.55
N HIS A 385 57.99 -0.69 82.83
CA HIS A 385 57.45 -0.64 84.19
C HIS A 385 57.89 -1.83 85.03
N LEU A 386 57.93 -3.04 84.47
CA LEU A 386 58.46 -4.21 85.18
C LEU A 386 59.92 -4.00 85.60
N LYS A 387 60.76 -3.43 84.72
CA LYS A 387 62.16 -3.07 85.06
C LYS A 387 62.21 -1.99 86.15
N GLU A 388 61.41 -0.94 86.05
CA GLU A 388 61.33 0.14 87.05
C GLU A 388 60.89 -0.40 88.43
N ILE A 389 59.89 -1.28 88.46
CA ILE A 389 59.45 -1.97 89.68
C ILE A 389 60.58 -2.83 90.25
N GLU A 390 61.32 -3.57 89.41
CA GLU A 390 62.46 -4.37 89.87
C GLU A 390 63.58 -3.49 90.45
N GLU A 391 63.86 -2.34 89.84
CA GLU A 391 64.80 -1.35 90.38
C GLU A 391 64.34 -0.75 91.71
N LEU A 392 63.06 -0.39 91.82
CA LEU A 392 62.47 0.10 93.07
C LEU A 392 62.54 -0.97 94.16
N LYS A 393 62.20 -2.23 93.86
CA LYS A 393 62.36 -3.36 94.78
C LYS A 393 63.82 -3.55 95.21
N LYS A 394 64.78 -3.38 94.29
CA LYS A 394 66.22 -3.41 94.63
C LYS A 394 66.61 -2.25 95.56
N ARG A 395 66.10 -1.03 95.34
CA ARG A 395 66.32 0.12 96.24
C ARG A 395 65.65 -0.10 97.59
N GLU A 396 64.42 -0.60 97.61
CA GLU A 396 63.67 -0.94 98.81
C GLU A 396 64.42 -2.00 99.63
N ALA A 397 64.91 -3.07 98.98
CA ALA A 397 65.73 -4.09 99.63
C ALA A 397 67.03 -3.50 100.21
N LYS A 398 67.68 -2.56 99.51
CA LYS A 398 68.85 -1.82 100.05
C LYS A 398 68.48 -0.95 101.25
N LEU A 399 67.40 -0.19 101.17
CA LEU A 399 66.89 0.65 102.27
C LEU A 399 66.48 -0.19 103.48
N ASN A 400 65.73 -1.26 103.28
CA ASN A 400 65.39 -2.23 104.33
C ASN A 400 66.65 -2.88 104.91
N GLY A 401 67.67 -3.15 104.09
CA GLY A 401 69.00 -3.57 104.53
C GLY A 401 69.67 -2.52 105.43
N ILE A 402 69.64 -1.25 105.03
CA ILE A 402 70.15 -0.12 105.82
C ILE A 402 69.35 0.08 107.11
N ILE A 403 68.02 -0.01 107.09
CA ILE A 403 67.16 0.09 108.28
C ILE A 403 67.47 -1.04 109.25
N LYS A 404 67.61 -2.29 108.78
CA LYS A 404 68.05 -3.41 109.61
C LYS A 404 69.46 -3.19 110.17
N GLN A 405 70.38 -2.67 109.36
CA GLN A 405 71.75 -2.36 109.77
C GLN A 405 71.81 -1.22 110.79
N MET A 406 70.99 -0.17 110.65
CA MET A 406 70.82 0.92 111.62
C MET A 406 70.14 0.46 112.91
N GLN A 407 69.16 -0.45 112.84
CA GLN A 407 68.54 -1.09 114.01
C GLN A 407 69.54 -1.98 114.77
N GLN A 408 70.47 -2.66 114.07
CA GLN A 408 71.56 -3.43 114.68
C GLN A 408 72.71 -2.57 115.24
N GLN A 409 72.82 -1.29 114.87
CA GLN A 409 73.86 -0.35 115.35
C GLN A 409 73.42 0.60 116.47
N GLY A 410 72.34 0.32 117.18
CA GLY A 410 72.11 0.91 118.50
C GLY A 410 71.71 2.38 118.51
N ARG A 411 70.53 2.68 117.93
CA ARG A 411 69.64 3.75 118.43
C ARG A 411 68.20 3.24 118.40
N GLY A 412 67.84 2.51 119.45
CA GLY A 412 66.44 2.34 119.81
C GLY A 412 65.89 3.70 120.22
N ILE A 413 64.95 4.23 119.44
CA ILE A 413 64.07 5.30 119.89
C ILE A 413 62.77 4.66 120.35
N ALA A 414 62.38 5.12 121.53
CA ALA A 414 61.43 4.64 122.49
C ALA A 414 59.96 4.61 121.99
N PRO A 415 59.08 3.89 122.71
CA PRO A 415 57.71 3.62 122.32
C PRO A 415 56.78 4.78 122.68
N GLY A 416 55.74 4.99 121.86
CA GLY A 416 54.57 5.77 122.27
C GLY A 416 54.12 6.82 121.28
N LEU A 417 53.41 6.42 120.23
CA LEU A 417 52.18 7.08 119.76
C LEU A 417 51.54 6.22 118.64
N ALA A 418 50.24 6.43 118.45
CA ALA A 418 49.36 5.80 117.45
C ALA A 418 48.77 4.44 117.84
N ASN A 419 47.85 4.52 118.80
CA ASN A 419 46.75 3.57 118.96
C ASN A 419 45.55 4.07 118.12
N HIS A 420 45.28 3.43 116.98
CA HIS A 420 43.93 3.33 116.40
C HIS A 420 43.90 2.18 115.38
N GLY A 421 43.67 0.96 115.88
CA GLY A 421 42.85 -0.01 115.16
C GLY A 421 41.37 0.33 115.41
N GLU A 422 40.39 -0.12 114.64
CA GLU A 422 40.34 -1.15 113.62
C GLU A 422 38.95 -1.05 112.96
N ASN A 423 38.87 -1.35 111.66
CA ASN A 423 37.74 -1.92 110.90
C ASN A 423 36.35 -1.26 110.85
N GLY A 424 35.81 -1.15 109.63
CA GLY A 424 34.37 -1.16 109.37
C GLY A 424 33.97 -0.58 108.00
N TYR A 425 33.50 -1.45 107.11
CA TYR A 425 32.88 -1.19 105.80
C TYR A 425 31.81 -0.07 105.78
N VAL A 426 31.65 0.61 104.64
CA VAL A 426 30.51 0.55 103.68
C VAL A 426 30.47 1.84 102.83
N GLU A 427 30.54 1.64 101.51
CA GLU A 427 29.76 2.27 100.41
C GLU A 427 29.13 3.67 100.61
N GLY A 428 29.31 4.55 99.62
CA GLY A 428 28.51 5.75 99.48
C GLY A 428 29.19 6.88 98.72
N GLU A 429 29.03 6.86 97.39
CA GLU A 429 28.85 7.97 96.46
C GLU A 429 29.48 9.34 96.76
N GLY A 430 30.27 9.83 95.79
CA GLY A 430 30.78 11.19 95.75
C GLY A 430 31.27 11.52 94.36
N GLU A 431 30.35 12.03 93.54
CA GLU A 431 30.61 12.78 92.31
C GLU A 431 31.62 13.91 92.55
N LEU A 432 32.60 14.06 91.65
CA LEU A 432 33.00 15.37 91.14
C LEU A 432 34.06 15.27 90.01
N GLU A 433 33.77 16.08 88.99
CA GLU A 433 34.70 16.73 88.04
C GLU A 433 35.45 15.85 87.03
N GLY A 434 34.76 15.62 85.91
CA GLY A 434 35.33 15.31 84.60
C GLY A 434 34.99 16.42 83.61
N ASP A 435 35.93 17.35 83.51
CA ASP A 435 36.06 18.49 82.60
C ASP A 435 35.98 18.08 81.11
N GLU A 436 35.17 18.84 80.37
CA GLU A 436 35.17 19.20 78.94
C GLU A 436 35.48 18.17 77.82
N SER A 437 34.49 17.97 76.92
CA SER A 437 34.53 18.60 75.59
C SER A 437 33.24 18.36 74.80
N GLU A 438 32.70 19.47 74.33
CA GLU A 438 31.50 19.79 73.56
C GLU A 438 31.40 19.04 72.20
N TYR A 439 30.27 18.38 71.93
CA TYR A 439 29.87 17.98 70.57
C TYR A 439 28.80 18.95 70.09
N ASP A 440 29.16 19.67 69.04
CA ASP A 440 28.39 20.61 68.25
C ASP A 440 27.46 19.85 67.29
N ASP A 441 26.15 20.05 67.42
CA ASP A 441 25.11 19.67 66.45
C ASP A 441 24.03 20.76 66.51
N GLU A 442 24.33 21.93 65.93
CA GLU A 442 23.31 22.94 65.63
C GLU A 442 22.51 22.53 64.39
N TYR A 443 21.22 22.33 64.64
CA TYR A 443 20.14 22.37 63.66
C TYR A 443 19.93 23.83 63.23
N GLU A 444 19.99 24.12 61.93
CA GLU A 444 19.28 25.28 61.36
C GLU A 444 18.15 24.78 60.46
N GLU A 445 16.95 24.91 61.02
CA GLU A 445 15.67 24.98 60.34
C GLU A 445 15.47 26.47 60.01
N ASP A 446 15.43 26.83 58.73
CA ASP A 446 14.89 28.13 58.32
C ASP A 446 14.00 27.98 57.08
N GLU A 447 12.81 28.55 57.26
CA GLU A 447 11.60 28.45 56.48
C GLU A 447 11.47 29.65 55.53
N GLU A 448 10.86 29.37 54.37
CA GLU A 448 10.08 30.27 53.51
C GLU A 448 10.72 31.34 52.60
N GLY A 449 10.24 31.36 51.36
CA GLY A 449 10.30 32.51 50.45
C GLY A 449 10.04 32.14 48.98
N GLU A 450 8.78 32.23 48.56
CA GLU A 450 8.30 32.08 47.17
C GLU A 450 8.84 33.15 46.19
N GLU A 451 9.08 32.80 44.92
CA GLU A 451 8.44 33.43 43.75
C GLU A 451 8.91 32.82 42.39
N GLU A 452 7.91 32.36 41.60
CA GLU A 452 7.68 32.56 40.15
C GLU A 452 8.81 32.38 39.09
N GLY A 453 8.57 31.42 38.17
CA GLY A 453 8.57 31.70 36.72
C GLY A 453 9.68 31.14 35.82
N SER A 454 9.27 30.65 34.63
CA SER A 454 10.04 30.31 33.40
C SER A 454 10.49 28.84 33.28
N GLU A 455 9.76 27.98 32.57
CA GLU A 455 9.69 27.79 31.09
C GLU A 455 10.89 26.98 30.53
N GLU A 456 10.55 25.74 30.13
CA GLU A 456 11.12 24.83 29.12
C GLU A 456 12.65 24.73 28.90
N GLY A 457 13.16 23.49 29.02
CA GLY A 457 14.47 23.09 28.52
C GLY A 457 14.69 21.58 28.71
N GLU A 458 14.37 20.80 27.67
CA GLU A 458 14.74 19.39 27.56
C GLU A 458 16.27 19.28 27.44
N GLU A 459 16.93 18.70 28.44
CA GLU A 459 18.33 18.31 28.36
C GLU A 459 18.45 16.84 27.92
N GLU A 460 18.99 16.70 26.71
CA GLU A 460 19.33 15.46 26.03
C GLU A 460 20.65 14.92 26.60
N TYR A 461 20.65 13.70 27.11
CA TYR A 461 21.84 13.02 27.64
C TYR A 461 22.76 12.60 26.49
N ASP A 462 24.00 13.08 26.56
CA ASP A 462 25.17 12.67 25.79
C ASP A 462 25.73 11.35 26.37
N ASP A 463 25.89 10.32 25.54
CA ASP A 463 26.68 9.13 25.86
C ASP A 463 27.50 8.71 24.63
N GLU A 464 28.74 9.18 24.61
CA GLU A 464 29.79 8.71 23.73
C GLU A 464 30.14 7.25 24.08
N THR A 465 30.06 6.33 23.12
CA THR A 465 30.73 5.03 23.24
C THR A 465 31.58 4.74 22.01
N GLU A 466 32.82 4.39 22.33
CA GLU A 466 34.00 4.25 21.51
C GLU A 466 33.91 3.22 20.37
N ASP A 467 34.67 3.56 19.32
CA ASP A 467 35.03 2.82 18.12
C ASP A 467 35.96 1.63 18.43
N GLU A 468 35.59 0.40 18.05
CA GLU A 468 36.47 -0.78 17.98
C GLU A 468 36.07 -1.66 16.77
N GLY A 469 36.90 -1.63 15.72
CA GLY A 469 37.45 -2.83 15.07
C GLY A 469 36.56 -3.80 14.26
N LEU A 470 36.76 -3.80 12.93
CA LEU A 470 36.31 -4.75 11.91
C LEU A 470 36.33 -6.26 12.27
N GLN A 471 35.26 -7.00 11.90
CA GLN A 471 35.35 -8.43 11.58
C GLN A 471 34.28 -8.89 10.55
N GLU A 472 34.70 -9.59 9.50
CA GLU A 472 33.85 -10.17 8.45
C GLU A 472 32.89 -11.24 8.98
N PRO A 473 31.67 -11.39 8.41
CA PRO A 473 30.67 -12.30 8.92
C PRO A 473 30.96 -13.77 8.53
N GLN A 474 31.26 -14.60 9.54
CA GLN A 474 31.27 -16.06 9.42
C GLN A 474 29.85 -16.63 9.59
N PRO A 475 29.45 -17.65 8.81
CA PRO A 475 28.13 -18.27 8.95
C PRO A 475 28.12 -19.23 10.16
N TYR A 476 27.28 -18.95 11.15
CA TYR A 476 27.09 -19.83 12.33
C TYR A 476 25.80 -20.66 12.19
N GLY A 477 25.93 -21.99 12.29
CA GLY A 477 24.81 -22.92 12.44
C GLY A 477 25.21 -24.37 12.14
N PRO A 478 24.83 -25.38 12.97
CA PRO A 478 25.16 -26.78 12.71
C PRO A 478 24.42 -27.35 11.51
N GLU A 479 25.11 -28.18 10.71
CA GLU A 479 24.52 -28.87 9.55
C GLU A 479 23.33 -29.74 9.95
N ARG A 480 22.26 -29.67 9.15
CA ARG A 480 21.01 -30.41 9.36
C ARG A 480 21.21 -31.91 9.08
N PRO A 481 20.73 -32.83 9.93
CA PRO A 481 20.89 -34.27 9.70
C PRO A 481 20.03 -34.77 8.51
N PRO A 482 20.47 -35.82 7.80
CA PRO A 482 19.74 -36.36 6.65
C PRO A 482 18.45 -37.08 7.06
N PRO A 483 17.40 -37.07 6.22
CA PRO A 483 16.13 -37.72 6.54
C PRO A 483 16.27 -39.25 6.49
N THR A 484 15.70 -39.90 7.51
CA THR A 484 15.64 -41.36 7.67
C THR A 484 14.67 -41.99 6.65
N THR A 485 15.15 -42.96 5.89
CA THR A 485 14.33 -43.79 5.00
C THR A 485 13.67 -44.91 5.80
N THR A 486 12.35 -44.82 5.99
CA THR A 486 11.56 -45.92 6.54
C THR A 486 11.31 -46.96 5.45
N THR A 487 11.99 -48.10 5.58
CA THR A 487 11.73 -49.32 4.83
C THR A 487 10.67 -50.11 5.59
N SER A 488 9.47 -50.29 5.03
CA SER A 488 8.48 -51.25 5.53
C SER A 488 8.26 -52.35 4.49
N ALA A 489 8.98 -53.45 4.68
CA ALA A 489 8.63 -54.74 4.13
C ALA A 489 7.57 -55.39 5.04
N GLY A 490 6.53 -55.98 4.45
CA GLY A 490 5.54 -56.75 5.21
C GLY A 490 4.23 -57.00 4.46
N THR A 491 4.26 -57.88 3.46
CA THR A 491 3.07 -58.64 3.03
C THR A 491 2.71 -59.68 4.11
N PRO A 492 1.43 -60.06 4.27
CA PRO A 492 0.96 -61.24 3.53
C PRO A 492 -0.51 -61.22 3.04
N VAL A 493 -0.67 -61.78 1.85
CA VAL A 493 -1.68 -62.77 1.40
C VAL A 493 -3.08 -62.75 2.02
N ALA A 494 -4.08 -62.46 1.18
CA ALA A 494 -5.40 -63.10 1.26
C ALA A 494 -5.93 -63.40 -0.16
N VAL A 495 -6.47 -64.61 -0.30
CA VAL A 495 -6.91 -65.32 -1.50
C VAL A 495 -8.44 -65.28 -1.62
N ASN A 496 -8.95 -65.50 -2.85
CA ASN A 496 -10.34 -65.68 -3.31
C ASN A 496 -11.19 -64.40 -3.45
N GLY A 497 -11.99 -64.19 -4.50
CA GLY A 497 -12.36 -65.03 -5.65
C GLY A 497 -13.57 -64.40 -6.38
N HIS A 498 -13.55 -64.43 -7.72
CA HIS A 498 -14.68 -64.59 -8.67
C HIS A 498 -16.02 -63.85 -8.43
N HIS A 499 -16.35 -62.87 -9.29
CA HIS A 499 -17.29 -62.97 -10.41
C HIS A 499 -17.37 -61.66 -11.20
#